data_AF-A0A931JXZ2-F1
#
_entry.id   AF-A0A931JXZ2-F1
#
_cell.length_a   1.000
_cell.length_b   1.000
_cell.length_c   1.000
_cell.angle_alpha   90.00
_cell.angle_beta   90.00
_cell.angle_gamma   90.00
#
_symmetry.space_group_name_H-M   'P 1'
#
loop_
_entity.id
_entity.type
_entity.pdbx_description
1 polymer ?
#
loop_
_entity_poly.entity_id
_entity_poly.type
_entity_poly.pdbx_seq_one_letter_code
_entity_poly.pdbx_strand_id
1 'polypeptide(L)'
;MTKQSEPEKMSASMPVAQPGATPTYEAGAAKPSNPGAGAAFVTLVILYGAALVLSVAMALRGKYDLGVQGILLVLTMAPVAFVLAILAFGARQRAWTQQLADLSRAVRVLNEQASLSDDARRILNRGAEREVLCRAIEEDISAQNWDAALVLVKELADRFGYRAEAEQFRSRIDESRRQTRNAEISDAIGYLDGLILQRRWDEAMADAGRIMRLYPDSPRVESLRNHVAEARANHKRGLERRFLEASQEGKSDEALELLRELDQYLSPAEAEPLRELARGVIGKARENLGAQFKLAVQDKRWGQAARIGEQIISQFPNTRMAGEVRGVIDGIREKASAMSGV
;
A
#
# COMPACT_ATOMS: atom_id res chain seq x y z
N MET A 1 28.85 14.66 -42.04
CA MET A 1 27.92 13.90 -42.92
C MET A 1 27.96 12.45 -42.47
N THR A 2 27.15 12.10 -41.47
CA THR A 2 27.03 10.70 -41.01
C THR A 2 25.58 10.51 -40.62
N LYS A 3 24.88 9.69 -41.38
CA LYS A 3 23.43 9.47 -41.29
C LYS A 3 23.08 8.80 -39.97
N GLN A 4 22.19 9.46 -39.24
CA GLN A 4 21.47 8.99 -38.07
C GLN A 4 20.39 8.01 -38.54
N SER A 5 20.45 6.76 -38.09
CA SER A 5 19.40 5.75 -38.30
C SER A 5 18.59 5.60 -37.01
N GLU A 6 17.36 6.09 -37.03
CA GLU A 6 16.32 5.81 -36.04
C GLU A 6 15.97 4.31 -36.03
N PRO A 7 15.75 3.69 -34.86
CA PRO A 7 15.02 2.44 -34.79
C PRO A 7 13.52 2.71 -34.64
N GLU A 8 12.81 2.23 -35.64
CA GLU A 8 11.36 2.19 -35.81
C GLU A 8 10.67 1.46 -34.66
N LYS A 9 9.73 2.14 -33.99
CA LYS A 9 8.88 1.58 -32.92
C LYS A 9 7.84 0.63 -33.53
N MET A 10 8.15 -0.66 -33.61
CA MET A 10 7.15 -1.71 -33.81
C MET A 10 6.36 -1.91 -32.50
N SER A 11 5.23 -1.21 -32.40
CA SER A 11 4.21 -1.40 -31.38
C SER A 11 3.38 -2.64 -31.72
N ALA A 12 3.87 -3.82 -31.33
CA ALA A 12 3.08 -5.05 -31.34
C ALA A 12 2.28 -5.12 -30.03
N SER A 13 1.00 -4.73 -30.11
CA SER A 13 0.02 -4.97 -29.04
C SER A 13 -0.17 -6.49 -28.88
N MET A 14 0.44 -7.05 -27.85
CA MET A 14 0.11 -8.39 -27.36
C MET A 14 -1.21 -8.32 -26.57
N PRO A 15 -2.17 -9.23 -26.80
CA PRO A 15 -3.34 -9.34 -25.96
C PRO A 15 -2.93 -9.88 -24.58
N VAL A 16 -3.30 -9.12 -23.55
CA VAL A 16 -3.23 -9.50 -22.14
C VAL A 16 -4.05 -10.78 -21.94
N ALA A 17 -3.37 -11.88 -21.64
CA ALA A 17 -4.01 -13.10 -21.18
C ALA A 17 -4.51 -12.88 -19.74
N GLN A 18 -5.84 -12.85 -19.59
CA GLN A 18 -6.53 -12.83 -18.29
C GLN A 18 -6.16 -14.09 -17.48
N PRO A 19 -5.67 -13.95 -16.23
CA PRO A 19 -5.57 -15.07 -15.32
C PRO A 19 -6.87 -15.19 -14.52
N GLY A 20 -7.48 -16.37 -14.54
CA GLY A 20 -8.54 -16.72 -13.59
C GLY A 20 -9.90 -17.04 -14.19
N ALA A 21 -9.99 -18.08 -15.01
CA ALA A 21 -11.20 -18.88 -15.08
C ALA A 21 -10.95 -20.14 -14.25
N THR A 22 -11.38 -20.11 -12.99
CA THR A 22 -11.54 -21.33 -12.21
C THR A 22 -12.47 -22.27 -12.97
N PRO A 23 -12.15 -23.56 -13.13
CA PRO A 23 -13.13 -24.51 -13.61
C PRO A 23 -14.23 -24.58 -12.55
N THR A 24 -15.33 -23.86 -12.78
CA THR A 24 -16.61 -24.18 -12.16
C THR A 24 -16.92 -25.61 -12.56
N TYR A 25 -16.63 -26.53 -11.64
CA TYR A 25 -17.27 -27.83 -11.62
C TYR A 25 -18.77 -27.53 -11.50
N GLU A 26 -19.47 -27.53 -12.64
CA GLU A 26 -20.91 -27.74 -12.67
C GLU A 26 -21.14 -29.06 -11.94
N ALA A 27 -21.50 -28.95 -10.66
CA ALA A 27 -22.10 -30.02 -9.92
C ALA A 27 -23.31 -30.46 -10.72
N GLY A 28 -23.16 -31.54 -11.50
CA GLY A 28 -24.22 -32.14 -12.27
C GLY A 28 -25.39 -32.37 -11.33
N ALA A 29 -26.41 -31.51 -11.45
CA ALA A 29 -27.63 -31.60 -10.69
C ALA A 29 -28.20 -32.99 -10.92
N ALA A 30 -28.08 -33.84 -9.89
CA ALA A 30 -28.63 -35.18 -9.91
C ALA A 30 -30.14 -35.05 -10.18
N LYS A 31 -30.52 -35.36 -11.41
CA LYS A 31 -31.91 -35.38 -11.87
C LYS A 31 -32.70 -36.24 -10.87
N PRO A 32 -33.73 -35.69 -10.18
CA PRO A 32 -34.43 -36.44 -9.14
C PRO A 32 -34.99 -37.72 -9.76
N SER A 33 -34.56 -38.86 -9.21
CA SER A 33 -35.02 -40.18 -9.60
C SER A 33 -36.52 -40.25 -9.32
N ASN A 34 -37.33 -40.14 -10.37
CA ASN A 34 -38.79 -40.08 -10.27
C ASN A 34 -39.33 -41.31 -9.52
N PRO A 35 -39.83 -41.18 -8.27
CA PRO A 35 -40.28 -42.31 -7.45
C PRO A 35 -41.62 -42.91 -7.95
N GLY A 36 -42.25 -42.31 -8.96
CA GLY A 36 -43.59 -42.65 -9.42
C GLY A 36 -43.76 -44.07 -9.98
N ALA A 37 -42.72 -44.71 -10.52
CA ALA A 37 -42.89 -46.02 -11.17
C ALA A 37 -43.11 -47.17 -10.17
N GLY A 38 -42.43 -47.15 -9.01
CA GLY A 38 -42.62 -48.16 -7.96
C GLY A 38 -43.95 -47.98 -7.24
N ALA A 39 -44.30 -46.73 -6.94
CA ALA A 39 -45.60 -46.38 -6.36
C ALA A 39 -46.75 -46.78 -7.29
N ALA A 40 -46.63 -46.54 -8.60
CA ALA A 40 -47.64 -46.91 -9.59
C ALA A 40 -47.85 -48.43 -9.69
N PHE A 41 -46.80 -49.24 -9.53
CA PHE A 41 -46.94 -50.69 -9.52
C PHE A 41 -47.65 -51.18 -8.26
N VAL A 42 -47.26 -50.67 -7.08
CA VAL A 42 -47.90 -51.03 -5.81
C VAL A 42 -49.38 -50.59 -5.78
N THR A 43 -49.70 -49.40 -6.27
CA THR A 43 -51.09 -48.94 -6.35
C THR A 43 -51.91 -49.77 -7.33
N LEU A 44 -51.34 -50.18 -8.46
CA LEU A 44 -52.03 -51.01 -9.45
C LEU A 44 -52.30 -52.42 -8.89
N VAL A 45 -51.34 -53.03 -8.18
CA VAL A 45 -51.54 -54.33 -7.50
C VAL A 45 -52.62 -54.22 -6.41
N ILE A 46 -52.60 -53.16 -5.61
CA ILE A 46 -53.63 -52.93 -4.57
C ILE A 46 -55.01 -52.71 -5.21
N LEU A 47 -55.09 -51.92 -6.29
CA LEU A 47 -56.35 -51.63 -6.99
C LEU A 47 -56.94 -52.91 -7.61
N TYR A 48 -56.12 -53.75 -8.23
CA TYR A 48 -56.55 -55.04 -8.78
C TYR A 48 -57.01 -56.01 -7.68
N GLY A 49 -56.28 -56.08 -6.56
CA GLY A 49 -56.69 -56.87 -5.41
C GLY A 49 -58.03 -56.42 -4.84
N ALA A 50 -58.22 -55.11 -4.68
CA ALA A 50 -59.47 -54.53 -4.19
C ALA A 50 -60.64 -54.78 -5.16
N ALA A 51 -60.42 -54.63 -6.47
CA ALA A 51 -61.42 -54.91 -7.49
C ALA A 51 -61.85 -56.38 -7.49
N LEU A 52 -60.90 -57.31 -7.32
CA LEU A 52 -61.18 -58.75 -7.24
C LEU A 52 -62.01 -59.08 -5.99
N VAL A 53 -61.62 -58.57 -4.81
CA VAL A 53 -62.36 -58.77 -3.55
C VAL A 53 -63.78 -58.20 -3.63
N LEU A 54 -63.94 -57.00 -4.22
CA LEU A 54 -65.24 -56.37 -4.40
C LEU A 54 -66.14 -57.18 -5.35
N SER A 55 -65.57 -57.72 -6.43
CA SER A 55 -66.30 -58.56 -7.39
C SER A 55 -66.79 -59.86 -6.76
N VAL A 56 -65.95 -60.51 -5.95
CA VAL A 56 -66.32 -61.72 -5.20
C VAL A 56 -67.38 -61.42 -4.14
N ALA A 57 -67.25 -60.32 -3.41
CA ALA A 57 -68.23 -59.91 -2.39
C ALA A 57 -69.60 -59.57 -2.99
N MET A 58 -69.64 -58.96 -4.20
CA MET A 58 -70.87 -58.69 -4.94
C MET A 58 -71.56 -59.98 -5.42
N ALA A 59 -70.79 -60.97 -5.88
CA ALA A 59 -71.33 -62.27 -6.28
C ALA A 59 -72.00 -63.00 -5.11
N LEU A 60 -71.39 -62.97 -3.92
CA LEU A 60 -71.92 -63.61 -2.71
C LEU A 60 -73.22 -62.97 -2.18
N ARG A 61 -73.50 -61.71 -2.54
CA ARG A 61 -74.73 -60.98 -2.16
C ARG A 61 -75.91 -61.20 -3.11
N GLY A 62 -75.81 -62.17 -4.03
CA GLY A 62 -76.92 -62.59 -4.89
C GLY A 62 -77.12 -61.76 -6.17
N LYS A 63 -76.19 -60.85 -6.51
CA LYS A 63 -76.17 -60.10 -7.78
C LYS A 63 -75.14 -60.70 -8.74
N TYR A 64 -75.41 -61.91 -9.22
CA TYR A 64 -74.45 -62.73 -9.96
C TYR A 64 -73.98 -62.11 -11.28
N ASP A 65 -74.85 -61.41 -12.02
CA ASP A 65 -74.49 -60.86 -13.34
C ASP A 65 -73.39 -59.78 -13.27
N LEU A 66 -73.41 -58.91 -12.25
CA LEU A 66 -72.35 -57.90 -12.08
C LEU A 66 -71.04 -58.51 -11.55
N GLY A 67 -71.12 -59.55 -10.73
CA GLY A 67 -69.93 -60.20 -10.15
C GLY A 67 -69.10 -60.94 -11.20
N VAL A 68 -69.75 -61.60 -12.17
CA VAL A 68 -69.06 -62.36 -13.22
C VAL A 68 -68.38 -61.42 -14.22
N GLN A 69 -69.03 -60.31 -14.61
CA GLN A 69 -68.43 -59.32 -15.51
C GLN A 69 -67.18 -58.67 -14.91
N GLY A 70 -67.17 -58.39 -13.60
CA GLY A 70 -66.01 -57.84 -12.90
C GLY A 70 -64.81 -58.79 -12.87
N ILE A 71 -65.04 -60.08 -12.61
CA ILE A 71 -63.97 -61.10 -12.59
C ILE A 71 -63.35 -61.27 -13.98
N LEU A 72 -64.17 -61.28 -15.03
CA LEU A 72 -63.71 -61.49 -16.40
C LEU A 72 -62.87 -60.30 -16.90
N LEU A 73 -63.21 -59.07 -16.50
CA LEU A 73 -62.43 -57.87 -16.82
C LEU A 73 -61.07 -57.86 -16.09
N VAL A 74 -61.05 -58.23 -14.81
CA VAL A 74 -59.79 -58.36 -14.05
C VAL A 74 -58.88 -59.43 -14.64
N LEU A 75 -59.45 -60.58 -15.02
CA LEU A 75 -58.68 -61.72 -15.54
C LEU A 75 -58.08 -61.43 -16.92
N THR A 76 -58.78 -60.68 -17.77
CA THR A 76 -58.31 -60.34 -19.12
C THR A 76 -57.24 -59.23 -19.13
N MET A 77 -57.28 -58.31 -18.18
CA MET A 77 -56.32 -57.20 -18.12
C MET A 77 -55.04 -57.51 -17.32
N ALA A 78 -55.07 -58.51 -16.43
CA ALA A 78 -53.91 -58.92 -15.64
C ALA A 78 -52.64 -59.27 -16.46
N PRO A 79 -52.68 -60.07 -17.54
CA PRO A 79 -51.48 -60.43 -18.29
C PRO A 79 -50.84 -59.24 -19.02
N VAL A 80 -51.65 -58.27 -19.48
CA VAL A 80 -51.16 -57.07 -20.17
C VAL A 80 -50.42 -56.15 -19.20
N ALA A 81 -50.97 -55.95 -18.00
CA ALA A 81 -50.30 -55.19 -16.94
C ALA A 81 -48.99 -55.84 -16.49
N PHE A 82 -48.95 -57.17 -16.41
CA PHE A 82 -47.75 -57.91 -16.01
C PHE A 82 -46.61 -57.79 -17.03
N VAL A 83 -46.90 -57.89 -18.33
CA VAL A 83 -45.89 -57.74 -19.38
C VAL A 83 -45.31 -56.32 -19.41
N LEU A 84 -46.14 -55.29 -19.24
CA LEU A 84 -45.68 -53.90 -19.17
C LEU A 84 -44.78 -53.65 -17.94
N ALA A 85 -45.11 -54.26 -16.79
CA ALA A 85 -44.29 -54.15 -15.59
C ALA A 85 -42.90 -54.79 -15.77
N ILE A 86 -42.81 -55.97 -16.40
CA ILE A 86 -41.54 -56.65 -16.67
C ILE A 86 -40.64 -55.81 -17.61
N LEU A 87 -41.22 -55.23 -18.66
CA LEU A 87 -40.47 -54.39 -19.59
C LEU A 87 -39.94 -53.11 -18.92
N ALA A 88 -40.75 -52.47 -18.07
CA ALA A 88 -40.33 -51.29 -17.32
C ALA A 88 -39.23 -51.61 -16.29
N PHE A 89 -39.31 -52.77 -15.62
CA PHE A 89 -38.31 -53.19 -14.63
C PHE A 89 -36.97 -53.54 -15.29
N GLY A 90 -36.98 -54.20 -16.45
CA GLY A 90 -35.77 -54.52 -17.20
C GLY A 90 -34.99 -53.29 -17.68
N ALA A 91 -35.68 -52.21 -18.07
CA ALA A 91 -35.04 -50.95 -18.46
C ALA A 91 -34.35 -50.26 -17.27
N ARG A 92 -35.00 -50.26 -16.10
CA ARG A 92 -34.43 -49.72 -14.87
C ARG A 92 -33.20 -50.52 -14.45
N GLN A 93 -33.28 -51.84 -14.42
CA GLN A 93 -32.16 -52.69 -13.99
C GLN A 93 -30.90 -52.48 -14.83
N ARG A 94 -31.03 -52.25 -16.15
CA ARG A 94 -29.88 -51.91 -17.01
C ARG A 94 -29.22 -50.57 -16.65
N ALA A 95 -30.01 -49.53 -16.33
CA ALA A 95 -29.48 -48.25 -15.91
C ALA A 95 -28.68 -48.35 -14.60
N TRP A 96 -29.15 -49.15 -13.64
CA TRP A 96 -28.44 -49.40 -12.38
C TRP A 96 -27.13 -50.17 -12.60
N THR A 97 -27.12 -51.16 -13.51
CA THR A 97 -25.87 -51.88 -13.84
C THR A 97 -24.83 -50.99 -14.53
N GLN A 98 -25.27 -50.01 -15.33
CA GLN A 98 -24.36 -49.04 -15.96
C GLN A 98 -23.72 -48.11 -14.92
N GLN A 99 -24.52 -47.58 -13.98
CA GLN A 99 -23.99 -46.76 -12.89
C GLN A 99 -22.99 -47.53 -12.02
N LEU A 100 -23.27 -48.81 -11.72
CA LEU A 100 -22.33 -49.66 -10.99
C LEU A 100 -21.02 -49.89 -11.76
N ALA A 101 -21.10 -50.07 -13.09
CA ALA A 101 -19.92 -50.25 -13.93
C ALA A 101 -19.07 -48.96 -14.03
N ASP A 102 -19.70 -47.79 -14.13
CA ASP A 102 -19.00 -46.51 -14.16
C ASP A 102 -18.36 -46.19 -12.81
N LEU A 103 -19.05 -46.50 -11.71
CA LEU A 103 -18.51 -46.33 -10.35
C LEU A 103 -17.36 -47.32 -10.10
N SER A 104 -17.47 -48.57 -10.57
CA SER A 104 -16.35 -49.52 -10.50
C SER A 104 -15.15 -49.05 -11.32
N ARG A 105 -15.37 -48.40 -12.47
CA ARG A 105 -14.29 -47.87 -13.30
C ARG A 105 -13.62 -46.65 -12.64
N ALA A 106 -14.41 -45.74 -12.07
CA ALA A 106 -13.89 -44.59 -11.31
C ALA A 106 -13.09 -45.03 -10.06
N VAL A 107 -13.59 -46.03 -9.33
CA VAL A 107 -12.88 -46.62 -8.18
C VAL A 107 -11.59 -47.32 -8.63
N ARG A 108 -11.58 -47.99 -9.79
CA ARG A 108 -10.36 -48.61 -10.32
C ARG A 108 -9.30 -47.59 -10.71
N VAL A 109 -9.69 -46.48 -11.33
CA VAL A 109 -8.79 -45.36 -11.64
C VAL A 109 -8.26 -44.70 -10.36
N LEU A 110 -9.12 -44.47 -9.36
CA LEU A 110 -8.69 -43.98 -8.05
C LEU A 110 -7.74 -44.95 -7.34
N ASN A 111 -7.99 -46.26 -7.45
CA ASN A 111 -7.15 -47.28 -6.85
C ASN A 111 -5.81 -47.44 -7.59
N GLU A 112 -5.80 -47.35 -8.92
CA GLU A 112 -4.57 -47.30 -9.72
C GLU A 112 -3.76 -46.03 -9.39
N GLN A 113 -4.41 -44.88 -9.25
CA GLN A 113 -3.78 -43.65 -8.76
C GLN A 113 -3.29 -43.76 -7.31
N ALA A 114 -4.01 -44.46 -6.43
CA ALA A 114 -3.60 -44.70 -5.04
C ALA A 114 -2.49 -45.75 -4.91
N SER A 115 -2.35 -46.64 -5.90
CA SER A 115 -1.29 -47.65 -5.99
C SER A 115 0.02 -47.12 -6.55
N LEU A 116 0.02 -45.92 -7.17
CA LEU A 116 1.25 -45.19 -7.41
C LEU A 116 1.84 -44.80 -6.06
N SER A 117 2.88 -45.54 -5.67
CA SER A 117 3.71 -45.28 -4.49
C SER A 117 3.96 -43.78 -4.33
N ASP A 118 3.93 -43.28 -3.09
CA ASP A 118 4.10 -41.86 -2.77
C ASP A 118 5.36 -41.25 -3.45
N ASP A 119 6.40 -42.06 -3.64
CA ASP A 119 7.60 -41.70 -4.39
C ASP A 119 7.35 -41.44 -5.88
N ALA A 120 6.50 -42.24 -6.54
CA ALA A 120 6.14 -42.04 -7.94
C ALA A 120 5.29 -40.79 -8.14
N ARG A 121 4.36 -40.51 -7.21
CA ARG A 121 3.58 -39.26 -7.19
C ARG A 121 4.48 -38.04 -7.01
N ARG A 122 5.42 -38.12 -6.07
CA ARG A 122 6.38 -37.04 -5.80
C ARG A 122 7.31 -36.78 -6.97
N ILE A 123 7.75 -37.81 -7.69
CA ILE A 123 8.57 -37.64 -8.91
C ILE A 123 7.76 -37.03 -10.05
N LEU A 124 6.53 -37.49 -10.28
CA LEU A 124 5.66 -37.00 -11.36
C LEU A 124 5.20 -35.55 -11.10
N ASN A 125 4.90 -35.19 -9.86
CA ASN A 125 4.45 -33.84 -9.48
C ASN A 125 5.59 -32.89 -9.12
N ARG A 126 6.85 -33.34 -9.12
CA ARG A 126 8.01 -32.53 -8.71
C ARG A 126 8.10 -31.19 -9.44
N GLY A 127 7.78 -31.18 -10.73
CA GLY A 127 7.77 -29.96 -11.54
C GLY A 127 6.70 -28.97 -11.11
N ALA A 128 5.47 -29.45 -10.92
CA ALA A 128 4.35 -28.61 -10.47
C ALA A 128 4.56 -28.08 -9.05
N GLU A 129 5.04 -28.92 -8.12
CA GLU A 129 5.38 -28.50 -6.75
C GLU A 129 6.49 -27.45 -6.73
N ARG A 130 7.53 -27.62 -7.57
CA ARG A 130 8.57 -26.61 -7.76
C ARG A 130 7.99 -25.29 -8.25
N GLU A 131 7.15 -25.30 -9.28
CA GLU A 131 6.55 -24.08 -9.82
C GLU A 131 5.70 -23.33 -8.78
N VAL A 132 4.92 -24.08 -7.99
CA VAL A 132 4.13 -23.51 -6.89
C VAL A 132 5.05 -22.87 -5.83
N LEU A 133 6.13 -23.55 -5.45
CA LEU A 133 7.11 -23.00 -4.50
C LEU A 133 7.83 -21.77 -5.04
N CYS A 134 8.27 -21.79 -6.30
CA CYS A 134 8.90 -20.64 -6.93
C CYS A 134 7.95 -19.44 -6.95
N ARG A 135 6.68 -19.65 -7.30
CA ARG A 135 5.67 -18.57 -7.26
C ARG A 135 5.46 -18.04 -5.85
N ALA A 136 5.38 -18.91 -4.84
CA ALA A 136 5.25 -18.49 -3.44
C ALA A 136 6.48 -17.70 -2.95
N ILE A 137 7.70 -18.11 -3.32
CA ILE A 137 8.93 -17.37 -3.02
C ILE A 137 8.88 -15.97 -3.67
N GLU A 138 8.47 -15.88 -4.92
CA GLU A 138 8.35 -14.58 -5.61
C GLU A 138 7.30 -13.67 -4.98
N GLU A 139 6.17 -14.24 -4.54
CA GLU A 139 5.14 -13.52 -3.81
C GLU A 139 5.67 -13.00 -2.47
N ASP A 140 6.36 -13.83 -1.67
CA ASP A 140 6.97 -13.42 -0.40
C ASP A 140 8.07 -12.36 -0.59
N ILE A 141 8.87 -12.46 -1.67
CA ILE A 141 9.84 -11.42 -2.05
C ILE A 141 9.11 -10.11 -2.35
N SER A 142 8.02 -10.15 -3.12
CA SER A 142 7.25 -8.96 -3.46
C SER A 142 6.56 -8.32 -2.24
N ALA A 143 6.14 -9.15 -1.28
CA ALA A 143 5.54 -8.73 -0.01
C ALA A 143 6.58 -8.29 1.04
N GLN A 144 7.88 -8.35 0.72
CA GLN A 144 8.99 -8.07 1.64
C GLN A 144 9.08 -9.02 2.85
N ASN A 145 8.49 -10.20 2.76
CA ASN A 145 8.53 -11.25 3.77
C ASN A 145 9.80 -12.12 3.59
N TRP A 146 10.97 -11.50 3.75
CA TRP A 146 12.26 -12.12 3.41
C TRP A 146 12.55 -13.43 4.16
N ASP A 147 12.20 -13.48 5.45
CA ASP A 147 12.47 -14.67 6.28
C ASP A 147 11.61 -15.87 5.86
N ALA A 148 10.35 -15.63 5.48
CA ALA A 148 9.46 -16.67 4.94
C ALA A 148 9.99 -17.17 3.59
N ALA A 149 10.37 -16.26 2.69
CA ALA A 149 10.99 -16.59 1.42
C ALA A 149 12.26 -17.45 1.60
N LEU A 150 13.12 -17.12 2.58
CA LEU A 150 14.34 -17.90 2.86
C LEU A 150 14.03 -19.33 3.36
N VAL A 151 12.97 -19.52 4.12
CA VAL A 151 12.51 -20.86 4.54
C VAL A 151 12.08 -21.67 3.32
N LEU A 152 11.27 -21.10 2.42
CA LEU A 152 10.84 -21.76 1.19
C LEU A 152 12.01 -22.08 0.25
N VAL A 153 12.97 -21.17 0.14
CA VAL A 153 14.21 -21.38 -0.62
C VAL A 153 15.05 -22.53 -0.05
N LYS A 154 15.10 -22.67 1.28
CA LYS A 154 15.73 -23.82 1.93
C LYS A 154 14.99 -25.12 1.60
N GLU A 155 13.65 -25.12 1.65
CA GLU A 155 12.86 -26.30 1.26
C GLU A 155 13.08 -26.69 -0.21
N LEU A 156 13.20 -25.71 -1.11
CA LEU A 156 13.51 -25.91 -2.52
C LEU A 156 14.88 -26.59 -2.72
N ALA A 157 15.89 -26.19 -1.95
CA ALA A 157 17.23 -26.78 -1.99
C ALA A 157 17.26 -28.20 -1.42
N ASP A 158 16.61 -28.42 -0.26
CA ASP A 158 16.73 -29.65 0.52
C ASP A 158 15.78 -30.75 0.04
N ARG A 159 14.48 -30.43 -0.15
CA ARG A 159 13.45 -31.43 -0.52
C ARG A 159 13.45 -31.77 -2.00
N PHE A 160 13.81 -30.81 -2.83
CA PHE A 160 13.73 -30.94 -4.28
C PHE A 160 15.10 -30.93 -4.96
N GLY A 161 16.20 -30.70 -4.24
CA GLY A 161 17.56 -30.76 -4.78
C GLY A 161 17.92 -29.65 -5.78
N TYR A 162 17.09 -28.60 -5.94
CA TYR A 162 17.30 -27.51 -6.89
C TYR A 162 18.23 -26.42 -6.30
N ARG A 163 19.46 -26.79 -5.97
CA ARG A 163 20.40 -25.91 -5.25
C ARG A 163 20.78 -24.65 -6.04
N ALA A 164 20.92 -24.76 -7.36
CA ALA A 164 21.30 -23.62 -8.20
C ALA A 164 20.22 -22.52 -8.20
N GLU A 165 18.95 -22.89 -8.32
CA GLU A 165 17.82 -21.95 -8.28
C GLU A 165 17.62 -21.36 -6.89
N ALA A 166 17.76 -22.18 -5.86
CA ALA A 166 17.70 -21.70 -4.48
C ALA A 166 18.75 -20.62 -4.22
N GLU A 167 19.98 -20.79 -4.73
CA GLU A 167 21.04 -19.79 -4.57
C GLU A 167 20.76 -18.48 -5.36
N GLN A 168 20.13 -18.59 -6.54
CA GLN A 168 19.66 -17.42 -7.27
C GLN A 168 18.60 -16.65 -6.48
N PHE A 169 17.63 -17.35 -5.87
CA PHE A 169 16.63 -16.72 -5.01
C PHE A 169 17.25 -16.08 -3.76
N ARG A 170 18.25 -16.72 -3.11
CA ARG A 170 18.98 -16.09 -1.99
C ARG A 170 19.63 -14.78 -2.40
N SER A 171 20.37 -14.81 -3.50
CA SER A 171 21.03 -13.61 -4.03
C SER A 171 20.02 -12.49 -4.34
N ARG A 172 18.86 -12.84 -4.91
CA ARG A 172 17.77 -11.91 -5.21
C ARG A 172 17.11 -11.36 -3.95
N ILE A 173 16.86 -12.19 -2.93
CA ILE A 173 16.34 -11.76 -1.61
C ILE A 173 17.31 -10.79 -0.95
N ASP A 174 18.61 -11.13 -0.91
CA ASP A 174 19.62 -10.29 -0.28
C ASP A 174 19.80 -8.95 -1.00
N GLU A 175 19.73 -8.94 -2.32
CA GLU A 175 19.71 -7.71 -3.11
C GLU A 175 18.45 -6.88 -2.81
N SER A 176 17.26 -7.49 -2.85
CA SER A 176 16.01 -6.77 -2.59
C SER A 176 15.97 -6.21 -1.17
N ARG A 177 16.42 -6.97 -0.17
CA ARG A 177 16.53 -6.53 1.23
C ARG A 177 17.51 -5.36 1.38
N ARG A 178 18.66 -5.42 0.71
CA ARG A 178 19.63 -4.30 0.68
C ARG A 178 19.03 -3.07 0.02
N GLN A 179 18.30 -3.23 -1.08
CA GLN A 179 17.63 -2.11 -1.77
C GLN A 179 16.59 -1.44 -0.88
N THR A 180 15.69 -2.21 -0.23
CA THR A 180 14.69 -1.65 0.69
C THR A 180 15.36 -0.89 1.84
N ARG A 181 16.36 -1.49 2.49
CA ARG A 181 17.12 -0.81 3.56
C ARG A 181 17.80 0.46 3.08
N ASN A 182 18.40 0.43 1.88
CA ASN A 182 19.06 1.60 1.30
C ASN A 182 18.05 2.70 0.94
N ALA A 183 16.84 2.34 0.52
CA ALA A 183 15.75 3.29 0.27
C ALA A 183 15.32 3.96 1.59
N GLU A 184 15.04 3.20 2.64
CA GLU A 184 14.70 3.74 3.97
C GLU A 184 15.77 4.68 4.51
N ILE A 185 17.05 4.30 4.40
CA ILE A 185 18.18 5.16 4.81
C ILE A 185 18.20 6.45 3.98
N SER A 186 17.96 6.35 2.66
CA SER A 186 17.96 7.51 1.78
C SER A 186 16.80 8.45 2.07
N ASP A 187 15.62 7.92 2.39
CA ASP A 187 14.44 8.71 2.79
C ASP A 187 14.69 9.42 4.13
N ALA A 188 15.30 8.73 5.10
CA ALA A 188 15.67 9.32 6.38
C ALA A 188 16.70 10.45 6.23
N ILE A 189 17.71 10.26 5.36
CA ILE A 189 18.68 11.31 5.03
C ILE A 189 17.99 12.48 4.31
N GLY A 190 17.07 12.21 3.38
CA GLY A 190 16.32 13.27 2.70
C GLY A 190 15.48 14.11 3.65
N TYR A 191 14.87 13.49 4.68
CA TYR A 191 14.17 14.21 5.74
C TYR A 191 15.12 15.09 6.56
N LEU A 192 16.29 14.55 6.95
CA LEU A 192 17.35 15.29 7.64
C LEU A 192 17.82 16.51 6.84
N ASP A 193 18.06 16.34 5.54
CA ASP A 193 18.46 17.43 4.64
C ASP A 193 17.38 18.51 4.56
N GLY A 194 16.11 18.13 4.61
CA GLY A 194 14.98 19.05 4.75
C GLY A 194 15.06 19.91 6.01
N LEU A 195 15.43 19.33 7.16
CA LEU A 195 15.64 20.07 8.41
C LEU A 195 16.83 21.04 8.33
N ILE A 196 17.92 20.62 7.68
CA ILE A 196 19.09 21.46 7.41
C ILE A 196 18.70 22.68 6.56
N LEU A 197 17.95 22.47 5.48
CA LEU A 197 17.49 23.56 4.60
C LEU A 197 16.59 24.56 5.33
N GLN A 198 15.74 24.08 6.25
CA GLN A 198 14.89 24.91 7.11
C GLN A 198 15.66 25.58 8.26
N ARG A 199 16.97 25.34 8.39
CA ARG A 199 17.84 25.86 9.45
C ARG A 199 17.42 25.42 10.86
N ARG A 200 16.76 24.26 10.96
CA ARG A 200 16.35 23.64 12.24
C ARG A 200 17.47 22.78 12.80
N TRP A 201 18.59 23.42 13.17
CA TRP A 201 19.85 22.76 13.46
C TRP A 201 19.80 21.75 14.60
N ASP A 202 19.14 22.10 15.71
CA ASP A 202 19.09 21.23 16.90
C ASP A 202 18.26 19.96 16.62
N GLU A 203 17.18 20.11 15.86
CA GLU A 203 16.35 18.98 15.43
C GLU A 203 17.07 18.10 14.42
N ALA A 204 17.75 18.70 13.45
CA ALA A 204 18.60 17.97 12.50
C ALA A 204 19.69 17.17 13.23
N MET A 205 20.33 17.76 14.25
CA MET A 205 21.37 17.08 15.03
C MET A 205 20.81 15.91 15.85
N ALA A 206 19.64 16.10 16.47
CA ALA A 206 18.95 15.05 17.20
C ALA A 206 18.54 13.89 16.27
N ASP A 207 18.06 14.20 15.07
CA ASP A 207 17.62 13.21 14.10
C ASP A 207 18.79 12.46 13.47
N ALA A 208 19.88 13.14 13.12
CA ALA A 208 21.14 12.48 12.73
C ALA A 208 21.59 11.47 13.80
N GLY A 209 21.50 11.84 15.08
CA GLY A 209 21.79 10.94 16.20
C GLY A 209 20.79 9.78 16.36
N ARG A 210 19.55 9.93 15.90
CA ARG A 210 18.55 8.84 15.84
C ARG A 210 18.88 7.87 14.70
N ILE A 211 19.12 8.38 13.50
CA ILE A 211 19.45 7.59 12.30
C ILE A 211 20.71 6.75 12.56
N MET A 212 21.75 7.33 13.18
CA MET A 212 22.97 6.60 13.56
C MET A 212 22.73 5.42 14.53
N ARG A 213 21.71 5.49 15.38
CA ARG A 213 21.37 4.40 16.29
C ARG A 213 20.52 3.32 15.62
N LEU A 214 19.66 3.71 14.67
CA LEU A 214 18.80 2.78 13.92
C LEU A 214 19.61 1.99 12.87
N TYR A 215 20.63 2.62 12.28
CA TYR A 215 21.41 2.05 11.18
C TYR A 215 22.93 2.14 11.44
N PRO A 216 23.45 1.47 12.49
CA PRO A 216 24.87 1.58 12.87
C PRO A 216 25.83 1.01 11.82
N ASP A 217 25.39 0.03 11.03
CA ASP A 217 26.25 -0.67 10.05
C ASP A 217 26.40 0.09 8.72
N SER A 218 25.71 1.21 8.54
CA SER A 218 25.72 1.97 7.29
C SER A 218 26.82 3.05 7.30
N PRO A 219 27.82 3.00 6.40
CA PRO A 219 28.89 4.00 6.36
C PRO A 219 28.37 5.39 5.98
N ARG A 220 27.24 5.48 5.26
CA ARG A 220 26.60 6.77 4.90
C ARG A 220 26.06 7.52 6.12
N VAL A 221 25.73 6.78 7.18
CA VAL A 221 25.08 7.32 8.37
C VAL A 221 26.11 7.83 9.38
N GLU A 222 27.33 7.28 9.36
CA GLU A 222 28.41 7.63 10.29
C GLU A 222 28.78 9.13 10.27
N SER A 223 28.74 9.75 9.09
CA SER A 223 29.13 11.15 8.90
C SER A 223 27.98 12.16 9.04
N LEU A 224 26.74 11.73 9.32
CA LEU A 224 25.58 12.63 9.32
C LEU A 224 25.67 13.75 10.35
N ARG A 225 26.17 13.45 11.56
CA ARG A 225 26.39 14.47 12.59
C ARG A 225 27.39 15.53 12.15
N ASN A 226 28.48 15.10 11.51
CA ASN A 226 29.49 16.00 10.97
C ASN A 226 28.91 16.83 9.82
N HIS A 227 28.07 16.22 8.98
CA HIS A 227 27.38 16.92 7.90
C HIS A 227 26.49 18.06 8.40
N VAL A 228 25.67 17.82 9.43
CA VAL A 228 24.83 18.87 10.06
C VAL A 228 25.69 19.97 10.65
N ALA A 229 26.76 19.62 11.37
CA ALA A 229 27.67 20.58 11.97
C ALA A 229 28.40 21.43 10.92
N GLU A 230 28.84 20.81 9.82
CA GLU A 230 29.48 21.47 8.69
C GLU A 230 28.50 22.41 7.98
N ALA A 231 27.27 21.97 7.73
CA ALA A 231 26.23 22.80 7.13
C ALA A 231 25.93 24.05 7.98
N ARG A 232 25.82 23.90 9.31
CA ARG A 232 25.67 25.02 10.25
C ARG A 232 26.87 25.97 10.20
N ALA A 233 28.10 25.43 10.21
CA ALA A 233 29.32 26.23 10.13
C ALA A 233 29.44 26.98 8.80
N ASN A 234 29.08 26.34 7.68
CA ASN A 234 29.05 26.95 6.35
C ASN A 234 28.03 28.09 6.28
N HIS A 235 26.83 27.90 6.85
CA HIS A 235 25.82 28.95 6.94
C HIS A 235 26.33 30.16 7.75
N LYS A 236 26.92 29.91 8.92
CA LYS A 236 27.55 30.95 9.76
C LYS A 236 28.61 31.74 8.99
N ARG A 237 29.55 31.05 8.34
CA ARG A 237 30.59 31.70 7.50
C ARG A 237 29.97 32.50 6.34
N GLY A 238 28.87 32.01 5.77
CA GLY A 238 28.11 32.73 4.75
C GLY A 238 27.50 34.04 5.26
N LEU A 239 26.91 34.04 6.47
CA LEU A 239 26.39 35.24 7.12
C LEU A 239 27.48 36.24 7.46
N GLU A 240 28.59 35.76 8.03
CA GLU A 240 29.74 36.60 8.36
C GLU A 240 30.30 37.31 7.12
N ARG A 241 30.51 36.58 6.02
CA ARG A 241 30.97 37.17 4.76
C ARG A 241 30.04 38.26 4.24
N ARG A 242 28.72 37.98 4.21
CA ARG A 242 27.72 38.96 3.76
C ARG A 242 27.67 40.19 4.67
N PHE A 243 27.83 39.99 5.98
CA PHE A 243 27.89 41.08 6.94
C PHE A 243 29.09 41.99 6.70
N LEU A 244 30.28 41.40 6.49
CA LEU A 244 31.50 42.15 6.20
C LEU A 244 31.37 42.96 4.89
N GLU A 245 30.82 42.35 3.84
CA GLU A 245 30.55 42.98 2.55
C GLU A 245 29.58 44.16 2.70
N ALA A 246 28.40 43.93 3.31
CA ALA A 246 27.41 44.99 3.55
C ALA A 246 27.96 46.14 4.41
N SER A 247 28.80 45.82 5.40
CA SER A 247 29.46 46.81 6.24
C SER A 247 30.49 47.66 5.47
N GLN A 248 31.25 47.05 4.56
CA GLN A 248 32.22 47.76 3.72
C GLN A 248 31.55 48.67 2.70
N GLU A 249 30.44 48.23 2.11
CA GLU A 249 29.63 49.02 1.17
C GLU A 249 28.82 50.13 1.84
N GLY A 250 28.83 50.21 3.18
CA GLY A 250 28.10 51.22 3.94
C GLY A 250 26.58 50.97 4.02
N LYS A 251 26.10 49.80 3.59
CA LYS A 251 24.70 49.36 3.69
C LYS A 251 24.36 49.00 5.13
N SER A 252 24.24 50.04 5.96
CA SER A 252 24.19 49.91 7.42
C SER A 252 22.93 49.19 7.91
N ASP A 253 21.81 49.32 7.21
CA ASP A 253 20.55 48.66 7.56
C ASP A 253 20.62 47.15 7.28
N GLU A 254 21.11 46.76 6.09
CA GLU A 254 21.33 45.34 5.74
C GLU A 254 22.36 44.67 6.66
N ALA A 255 23.47 45.37 6.94
CA ALA A 255 24.48 44.88 7.86
C ALA A 255 23.94 44.69 9.28
N LEU A 256 23.02 45.55 9.74
CA LEU A 256 22.37 45.40 11.05
C LEU A 256 21.45 44.17 11.10
N GLU A 257 20.71 43.89 10.02
CA GLU A 257 19.86 42.69 9.93
C GLU A 257 20.70 41.41 9.93
N LEU A 258 21.77 41.37 9.12
CA LEU A 258 22.70 40.24 9.07
C LEU A 258 23.38 40.01 10.42
N LEU A 259 23.75 41.09 11.13
CA LEU A 259 24.34 41.00 12.47
C LEU A 259 23.38 40.36 13.47
N ARG A 260 22.07 40.69 13.41
CA ARG A 260 21.05 40.06 14.27
C ARG A 260 20.90 38.56 14.01
N GLU A 261 20.95 38.15 12.74
CA GLU A 261 20.92 36.74 12.38
C GLU A 261 22.20 36.03 12.86
N LEU A 262 23.36 36.66 12.69
CA LEU A 262 24.66 36.13 13.07
C LEU A 262 24.83 35.97 14.59
N ASP A 263 24.29 36.89 15.40
CA ASP A 263 24.36 36.87 16.87
C ASP A 263 23.81 35.56 17.46
N GLN A 264 22.79 34.96 16.82
CA GLN A 264 22.20 33.67 17.22
C GLN A 264 23.19 32.49 17.09
N TYR A 265 24.28 32.66 16.33
CA TYR A 265 25.26 31.62 16.01
C TYR A 265 26.64 31.88 16.60
N LEU A 266 26.88 33.05 17.20
CA LEU A 266 28.16 33.43 17.75
C LEU A 266 28.26 33.05 19.23
N SER A 267 29.39 32.46 19.60
CA SER A 267 29.81 32.42 21.00
C SER A 267 30.43 33.76 21.42
N PRO A 268 30.53 34.06 22.72
CA PRO A 268 31.13 35.30 23.20
C PRO A 268 32.57 35.53 22.71
N ALA A 269 33.35 34.46 22.55
CA ALA A 269 34.73 34.55 22.07
C ALA A 269 34.83 34.88 20.58
N GLU A 270 33.91 34.34 19.77
CA GLU A 270 33.86 34.60 18.32
C GLU A 270 33.27 35.98 17.99
N ALA A 271 32.44 36.53 18.89
CA ALA A 271 31.87 37.86 18.73
C ALA A 271 32.90 38.98 18.96
N GLU A 272 33.95 38.74 19.76
CA GLU A 272 34.96 39.74 20.12
C GLU A 272 35.58 40.47 18.92
N PRO A 273 36.14 39.80 17.89
CA PRO A 273 36.72 40.48 16.73
C PRO A 273 35.70 41.30 15.93
N LEU A 274 34.41 40.95 16.01
CA LEU A 274 33.34 41.64 15.29
C LEU A 274 32.76 42.82 16.09
N ARG A 275 33.09 42.96 17.38
CA ARG A 275 32.47 43.97 18.27
C ARG A 275 32.66 45.40 17.81
N GLU A 276 33.87 45.77 17.41
CA GLU A 276 34.15 47.14 16.97
C GLU A 276 33.41 47.47 15.68
N LEU A 277 33.41 46.53 14.73
CA LEU A 277 32.70 46.68 13.46
C LEU A 277 31.18 46.75 13.68
N ALA A 278 30.64 45.84 14.48
CA ALA A 278 29.24 45.81 14.88
C ALA A 278 28.81 47.12 15.55
N ARG A 279 29.63 47.66 16.46
CA ARG A 279 29.37 48.97 17.09
C ARG A 279 29.32 50.10 16.07
N GLY A 280 30.22 50.08 15.08
CA GLY A 280 30.22 51.03 13.97
C GLY A 280 28.95 50.95 13.12
N VAL A 281 28.55 49.75 12.71
CA VAL A 281 27.33 49.51 11.93
C VAL A 281 26.09 49.93 12.71
N ILE A 282 25.98 49.56 13.99
CA ILE A 282 24.88 49.97 14.89
C ILE A 282 24.82 51.50 15.00
N GLY A 283 25.97 52.16 15.15
CA GLY A 283 26.06 53.62 15.19
C GLY A 283 25.51 54.27 13.92
N LYS A 284 25.99 53.82 12.75
CA LYS A 284 25.56 54.33 11.44
C LYS A 284 24.08 54.07 11.16
N ALA A 285 23.58 52.86 11.42
CA ALA A 285 22.17 52.51 11.22
C ALA A 285 21.25 53.40 12.09
N ARG A 286 21.65 53.62 13.35
CA ARG A 286 20.93 54.53 14.27
C ARG A 286 20.94 55.97 13.74
N GLU A 287 22.08 56.47 13.28
CA GLU A 287 22.20 57.82 12.71
C GLU A 287 21.35 57.99 11.45
N ASN A 288 21.36 56.98 10.56
CA ASN A 288 20.54 56.94 9.36
C ASN A 288 19.04 57.01 9.69
N LEU A 289 18.55 56.17 10.62
CA LEU A 289 17.15 56.23 11.06
C LEU A 289 16.81 57.59 11.70
N GLY A 290 17.71 58.13 12.51
CA GLY A 290 17.53 59.46 13.11
C GLY A 290 17.42 60.57 12.06
N ALA A 291 18.25 60.52 11.00
CA ALA A 291 18.18 61.45 9.88
C ALA A 291 16.87 61.29 9.09
N GLN A 292 16.46 60.05 8.79
CA GLN A 292 15.20 59.77 8.09
C GLN A 292 13.98 60.25 8.89
N PHE A 293 13.98 60.05 10.21
CA PHE A 293 12.93 60.53 11.09
C PHE A 293 12.83 62.07 11.07
N LYS A 294 13.97 62.76 11.22
CA LYS A 294 14.03 64.24 11.17
C LYS A 294 13.52 64.78 9.83
N LEU A 295 13.96 64.19 8.72
CA LEU A 295 13.50 64.57 7.38
C LEU A 295 11.99 64.34 7.21
N ALA A 296 11.47 63.19 7.64
CA ALA A 296 10.03 62.91 7.56
C ALA A 296 9.19 63.88 8.39
N VAL A 297 9.66 64.28 9.58
CA VAL A 297 9.01 65.30 10.42
C VAL A 297 9.06 66.68 9.75
N GLN A 298 10.20 67.06 9.20
CA GLN A 298 10.38 68.34 8.49
C GLN A 298 9.47 68.44 7.26
N ASP A 299 9.35 67.35 6.49
CA ASP A 299 8.51 67.25 5.30
C ASP A 299 7.02 67.04 5.62
N LYS A 300 6.63 67.04 6.91
CA LYS A 300 5.25 66.78 7.40
C LYS A 300 4.69 65.43 6.94
N ARG A 301 5.56 64.44 6.65
CA ARG A 301 5.17 63.06 6.32
C ARG A 301 4.88 62.28 7.59
N TRP A 302 3.85 62.67 8.34
CA TRP A 302 3.59 62.18 9.71
C TRP A 302 3.42 60.66 9.79
N GLY A 303 2.76 60.03 8.82
CA GLY A 303 2.59 58.56 8.79
C GLY A 303 3.93 57.82 8.58
N GLN A 304 4.87 58.38 7.83
CA GLN A 304 6.22 57.82 7.70
C GLN A 304 7.05 58.08 8.96
N ALA A 305 6.98 59.30 9.51
CA ALA A 305 7.66 59.67 10.74
C ALA A 305 7.22 58.77 11.92
N ALA A 306 5.92 58.48 12.06
CA ALA A 306 5.40 57.58 13.08
C ALA A 306 6.02 56.18 12.97
N ARG A 307 6.02 55.58 11.78
CA ARG A 307 6.59 54.25 11.53
C ARG A 307 8.10 54.20 11.84
N ILE A 308 8.87 55.19 11.37
CA ILE A 308 10.31 55.26 11.64
C ILE A 308 10.55 55.48 13.14
N GLY A 309 9.75 56.31 13.80
CA GLY A 309 9.87 56.55 15.23
C GLY A 309 9.64 55.28 16.06
N GLU A 310 8.61 54.50 15.72
CA GLU A 310 8.36 53.18 16.33
C GLU A 310 9.50 52.20 16.08
N GLN A 311 10.09 52.22 14.88
CA GLN A 311 11.26 51.42 14.55
C GLN A 311 12.49 51.82 15.40
N ILE A 312 12.75 53.11 15.60
CA ILE A 312 13.83 53.59 16.48
C ILE A 312 13.61 53.11 17.91
N ILE A 313 12.38 53.21 18.42
CA ILE A 313 12.03 52.80 19.78
C ILE A 313 12.20 51.28 19.97
N SER A 314 11.79 50.47 18.99
CA SER A 314 11.89 49.01 19.09
C SER A 314 13.33 48.51 18.91
N GLN A 315 14.07 49.07 17.95
CA GLN A 315 15.42 48.60 17.63
C GLN A 315 16.50 49.17 18.58
N PHE A 316 16.27 50.35 19.15
CA PHE A 316 17.25 51.06 19.98
C PHE A 316 16.66 51.57 21.31
N PRO A 317 16.03 50.71 22.12
CA PRO A 317 15.18 51.13 23.24
C PRO A 317 15.89 51.93 24.34
N ASN A 318 17.19 51.67 24.52
CA ASN A 318 18.03 52.26 25.57
C ASN A 318 18.87 53.45 25.09
N THR A 319 18.57 54.00 23.91
CA THR A 319 19.30 55.15 23.39
C THR A 319 18.60 56.47 23.75
N ARG A 320 19.38 57.54 23.90
CA ARG A 320 18.86 58.90 24.09
C ARG A 320 17.87 59.29 22.98
N MET A 321 18.19 58.93 21.74
CA MET A 321 17.34 59.15 20.57
C MET A 321 15.96 58.51 20.74
N ALA A 322 15.87 57.26 21.20
CA ALA A 322 14.58 56.63 21.47
C ALA A 322 13.80 57.35 22.59
N GLY A 323 14.49 57.87 23.61
CA GLY A 323 13.85 58.70 24.64
C GLY A 323 13.26 59.99 24.07
N GLU A 324 14.00 60.69 23.22
CA GLU A 324 13.53 61.90 22.52
C GLU A 324 12.34 61.59 21.60
N VAL A 325 12.42 60.50 20.82
CA VAL A 325 11.34 60.08 19.92
C VAL A 325 10.08 59.70 20.71
N ARG A 326 10.17 58.96 21.83
CA ARG A 326 9.02 58.65 22.70
C ARG A 326 8.30 59.91 23.18
N GLY A 327 9.04 60.99 23.46
CA GLY A 327 8.44 62.26 23.90
C GLY A 327 7.62 62.97 22.82
N VAL A 328 7.87 62.71 21.54
CA VAL A 328 7.20 63.39 20.41
C VAL A 328 6.28 62.48 19.59
N ILE A 329 6.37 61.16 19.75
CA ILE A 329 5.71 60.19 18.87
C ILE A 329 4.19 60.25 18.94
N ASP A 330 3.62 60.49 20.13
CA ASP A 330 2.16 60.52 20.30
C ASP A 330 1.53 61.71 19.57
N GLY A 331 2.18 62.88 19.60
CA GLY A 331 1.76 64.04 18.83
C GLY A 331 1.93 63.85 17.32
N ILE A 332 2.90 63.04 16.87
CA ILE A 332 3.05 62.68 15.45
C ILE A 332 1.95 61.70 15.02
N ARG A 333 1.56 60.75 15.87
CA ARG A 333 0.46 59.80 15.62
C ARG A 333 -0.88 60.52 15.49
N GLU A 334 -1.18 61.46 16.38
CA GLU A 334 -2.40 62.26 16.32
C GLU A 334 -2.49 63.08 15.02
N LYS A 335 -1.37 63.66 14.57
CA LYS A 335 -1.31 64.36 13.28
C LYS A 335 -1.48 63.40 12.10
N ALA A 336 -0.93 62.19 12.19
CA ALA A 336 -1.06 61.18 11.14
C ALA A 336 -2.50 60.69 11.01
N SER A 337 -3.21 60.45 12.13
CA SER A 337 -4.62 60.06 12.12
C SER A 337 -5.53 61.19 11.60
N ALA A 338 -5.27 62.43 11.99
CA ALA A 338 -6.01 63.59 11.49
C ALA A 338 -5.88 63.77 9.97
N MET A 339 -4.73 63.46 9.37
CA MET A 339 -4.52 63.56 7.92
C MET A 339 -5.01 62.35 7.12
N SER A 340 -5.28 61.21 7.76
CA SER A 340 -5.80 60.00 7.10
C SER A 340 -7.32 59.85 7.22
N GLY A 341 -7.95 60.66 8.08
CA GLY A 341 -9.42 60.75 8.23
C GLY A 341 -10.09 61.84 7.38
N VAL A 342 -9.36 62.52 6.50
CA VAL A 342 -9.85 63.51 5.53
C VAL A 342 -9.78 62.91 4.13
#